data_AF-A0A3Q1EBR6-F1
#
_entry.id   AF-A0A3Q1EBR6-F1
#
_cell.length_a   1.000
_cell.length_b   1.000
_cell.length_c   1.000
_cell.angle_alpha   90.00
_cell.angle_beta   90.00
_cell.angle_gamma   90.00
#
_symmetry.space_group_name_H-M   'P 1'
#
loop_
_entity.id
_entity.type
_entity.pdbx_description
1 polymer ?
#
loop_
_entity_poly.entity_id
_entity_poly.type
_entity_poly.pdbx_seq_one_letter_code
_entity_poly.pdbx_strand_id
1 'polypeptide(L)'
;MRGMPSNLLPGEPLCSPQTTVLLESTIHLLRRLHQCDQWSPHINQHIHSHLELIGPLLREDDSGGFNPGLSPAHTEREENERDKDLAGDDTRELLSHRRSLSEAKLAALCTEVWPVLAVIGGVDSGVRAGGVCLHKPSGRRAILLGVLKEGSSLAKLQWEEADLSVRYYKK
;
A
#
# COMPACT_ATOMS: atom_id res chain seq x y z
N MET A 1 -9.30 7.70 -35.47
CA MET A 1 -10.01 7.28 -34.25
C MET A 1 -9.73 5.81 -34.01
N ARG A 2 -8.86 5.45 -33.04
CA ARG A 2 -8.48 4.06 -32.78
C ARG A 2 -8.69 3.75 -31.30
N GLY A 3 -9.84 3.13 -31.02
CA GLY A 3 -10.19 2.32 -29.85
C GLY A 3 -9.81 2.87 -28.47
N MET A 4 -10.74 3.61 -27.84
CA MET A 4 -10.82 3.60 -26.38
C MET A 4 -11.01 2.14 -25.95
N PRO A 5 -10.19 1.57 -25.04
CA PRO A 5 -10.43 0.21 -24.60
C PRO A 5 -11.77 0.16 -23.87
N SER A 6 -12.62 -0.72 -24.39
CA SER A 6 -13.89 -1.17 -23.85
C SER A 6 -13.87 -1.37 -22.34
N ASN A 7 -14.90 -0.85 -21.65
CA ASN A 7 -15.43 -1.29 -20.35
C ASN A 7 -14.49 -2.17 -19.50
N LEU A 8 -13.38 -1.60 -19.05
CA LEU A 8 -12.47 -2.29 -18.16
C LEU A 8 -13.11 -2.38 -16.78
N LEU A 9 -13.11 -3.58 -16.21
CA LEU A 9 -13.56 -3.79 -14.84
C LEU A 9 -12.49 -3.28 -13.86
N PRO A 10 -12.86 -2.94 -12.61
CA PRO A 10 -11.87 -2.65 -11.56
C PRO A 10 -10.81 -3.75 -11.47
N GLY A 11 -9.53 -3.38 -11.60
CA GLY A 11 -8.40 -4.32 -11.62
C GLY A 11 -7.85 -4.63 -13.01
N GLU A 12 -8.56 -4.28 -14.09
CA GLU A 12 -8.10 -4.54 -15.46
C GLU A 12 -7.66 -3.27 -16.20
N PRO A 13 -6.56 -3.35 -16.99
CA PRO A 13 -5.50 -4.36 -16.93
C PRO A 13 -4.61 -4.15 -15.70
N LEU A 14 -4.19 -5.23 -15.01
CA LEU A 14 -3.41 -5.28 -13.76
C LEU A 14 -3.21 -3.93 -13.07
N CYS A 15 -4.32 -3.39 -12.59
CA CYS A 15 -4.42 -2.10 -11.90
C CYS A 15 -4.97 -2.34 -10.50
N SER A 16 -5.26 -1.25 -9.78
CA SER A 16 -5.89 -1.28 -8.45
C SER A 16 -7.06 -2.27 -8.43
N PRO A 17 -7.00 -3.33 -7.61
CA PRO A 17 -7.98 -4.40 -7.62
C PRO A 17 -9.35 -3.89 -7.13
N GLN A 18 -10.41 -4.64 -7.44
CA GLN A 18 -11.77 -4.32 -7.00
C GLN A 18 -11.86 -4.03 -5.50
N THR A 19 -11.14 -4.79 -4.67
CA THR A 19 -11.08 -4.59 -3.22
C THR A 19 -10.63 -3.19 -2.83
N THR A 20 -9.62 -2.62 -3.50
CA THR A 20 -9.14 -1.26 -3.22
C THR A 20 -10.20 -0.21 -3.59
N VAL A 21 -10.95 -0.42 -4.67
CA VAL A 21 -12.05 0.49 -5.08
C VAL A 21 -13.20 0.47 -4.09
N LEU A 22 -13.60 -0.72 -3.63
CA LEU A 22 -14.64 -0.88 -2.62
C LEU A 22 -14.20 -0.26 -1.28
N LEU A 23 -12.95 -0.47 -0.90
CA LEU A 23 -12.37 0.08 0.32
C LEU A 23 -12.37 1.61 0.30
N GLU A 24 -11.94 2.23 -0.80
CA GLU A 24 -11.99 3.69 -0.99
C GLU A 24 -13.41 4.23 -0.86
N SER A 25 -14.37 3.58 -1.53
CA SER A 25 -15.78 3.97 -1.48
C SER A 25 -16.36 3.86 -0.07
N THR A 26 -15.98 2.82 0.66
CA THR A 26 -16.40 2.57 2.05
C THR A 26 -15.83 3.62 2.99
N ILE A 27 -14.53 3.92 2.89
CA ILE A 27 -13.88 4.97 3.69
C ILE A 27 -14.52 6.32 3.40
N HIS A 28 -14.80 6.64 2.14
CA HIS A 28 -15.46 7.88 1.77
C HIS A 28 -16.86 8.00 2.37
N LEU A 29 -17.64 6.92 2.36
CA LEU A 29 -18.94 6.88 3.02
C LEU A 29 -18.82 7.11 4.52
N LEU A 30 -17.90 6.42 5.20
CA LEU A 30 -17.67 6.58 6.64
C LEU A 30 -17.28 8.02 6.99
N ARG A 31 -16.41 8.64 6.19
CA ARG A 31 -16.02 10.05 6.38
C ARG A 31 -17.19 11.01 6.14
N ARG A 32 -18.08 10.73 5.19
CA ARG A 32 -19.31 11.52 4.99
C ARG A 32 -20.26 11.37 6.18
N LEU A 33 -20.45 10.16 6.69
CA LEU A 33 -21.27 9.93 7.88
C LEU A 33 -20.67 10.63 9.09
N HIS A 34 -19.34 10.62 9.25
CA HIS A 34 -18.66 11.30 10.35
C HIS A 34 -18.90 12.82 10.40
N GLN A 35 -19.21 13.45 9.25
CA GLN A 35 -19.61 14.86 9.17
C GLN A 35 -21.04 15.13 9.65
N CYS A 36 -21.85 14.09 9.89
CA CYS A 36 -23.19 14.22 10.44
C CYS A 36 -23.16 14.13 11.97
N ASP A 37 -23.77 15.09 12.66
CA ASP A 37 -23.77 15.18 14.13
C ASP A 37 -24.28 13.92 14.83
N GLN A 38 -25.23 13.21 14.22
CA GLN A 38 -25.80 11.97 14.76
C GLN A 38 -24.81 10.80 14.72
N TRP A 39 -23.88 10.79 13.77
CA TRP A 39 -22.96 9.67 13.52
C TRP A 39 -21.55 9.93 14.06
N SER A 40 -21.13 11.19 14.08
CA SER A 40 -19.82 11.61 14.58
C SER A 40 -19.44 11.02 15.95
N PRO A 41 -20.29 11.09 17.00
CA PRO A 41 -19.92 10.55 18.31
C PRO A 41 -19.74 9.04 18.29
N HIS A 42 -20.58 8.30 17.56
CA HIS A 42 -20.49 6.84 17.46
C HIS A 42 -19.24 6.39 16.69
N ILE A 43 -18.92 7.06 15.59
CA ILE A 43 -17.72 6.78 14.80
C ILE A 43 -16.47 7.12 15.60
N ASN A 44 -16.44 8.26 16.29
CA ASN A 44 -15.31 8.63 17.16
C ASN A 44 -15.11 7.62 18.27
N GLN A 45 -16.19 7.21 18.96
CA GLN A 45 -16.10 6.20 20.01
C GLN A 45 -15.54 4.88 19.48
N HIS A 46 -16.01 4.42 18.32
CA HIS A 46 -15.50 3.21 17.67
C HIS A 46 -14.00 3.34 17.32
N ILE A 47 -13.60 4.45 16.71
CA ILE A 47 -12.19 4.74 16.42
C ILE A 47 -11.35 4.69 17.70
N HIS A 48 -11.78 5.36 18.76
CA HIS A 48 -11.07 5.39 20.04
C HIS A 48 -10.91 3.99 20.63
N SER A 49 -12.00 3.23 20.76
CA SER A 49 -11.96 1.88 21.34
C SER A 49 -11.02 0.93 20.58
N HIS A 50 -10.94 1.05 19.26
CA HIS A 50 -10.05 0.23 18.44
C HIS A 50 -8.59 0.70 18.50
N LEU A 51 -8.31 2.00 18.61
CA LEU A 51 -6.95 2.50 18.81
C LEU A 51 -6.38 2.11 20.18
N GLU A 52 -7.22 2.00 21.22
CA GLU A 52 -6.81 1.53 22.54
C GLU A 52 -6.26 0.09 22.53
N LEU A 53 -6.63 -0.74 21.54
CA LEU A 53 -6.13 -2.11 21.39
C LEU A 53 -4.65 -2.17 20.98
N ILE A 54 -4.09 -1.10 20.41
CA ILE A 54 -2.69 -1.06 19.95
C ILE A 54 -1.73 -1.34 21.11
N GLY A 55 -1.95 -0.70 22.26
CA GLY A 55 -1.09 -0.85 23.42
C GLY A 55 -0.94 -2.32 23.85
N PRO A 56 -2.04 -2.99 24.23
CA PRO A 56 -2.02 -4.41 24.59
C PRO A 56 -1.44 -5.32 23.51
N LEU A 57 -1.76 -5.10 22.23
CA LEU A 57 -1.30 -5.95 21.12
C LEU A 57 0.22 -5.84 20.88
N LEU A 58 0.80 -4.67 21.15
CA LEU A 58 2.23 -4.42 20.98
C LEU A 58 3.06 -4.70 22.25
N ARG A 59 2.41 -5.01 23.38
CA ARG A 59 3.13 -5.45 24.58
C ARG A 59 3.77 -6.82 24.33
N GLU A 60 5.01 -6.95 24.79
CA GLU A 60 5.71 -8.23 24.82
C GLU A 60 4.95 -9.17 25.76
N ASP A 61 4.76 -10.42 25.32
CA ASP A 61 4.33 -11.46 26.24
C ASP A 61 5.53 -11.76 27.13
N ASP A 62 5.46 -11.44 28.42
CA ASP A 62 6.49 -11.71 29.44
C ASP A 62 6.72 -13.22 29.70
N SER A 63 6.45 -14.07 28.70
CA SER A 63 6.48 -15.53 28.80
C SER A 63 7.43 -16.12 27.77
N GLY A 64 8.71 -16.23 28.16
CA GLY A 64 9.70 -17.03 27.43
C GLY A 64 11.13 -16.61 27.73
N GLY A 65 11.69 -17.13 28.83
CA GLY A 65 12.97 -16.69 29.39
C GLY A 65 14.17 -16.79 28.44
N PHE A 66 14.98 -15.75 28.46
CA PHE A 66 16.41 -15.87 28.20
C PHE A 66 16.97 -16.90 29.18
N ASN A 67 17.31 -18.09 28.70
CA ASN A 67 18.32 -18.93 29.34
C ASN A 67 19.69 -18.47 28.83
N PRO A 68 20.52 -17.80 29.63
CA PRO A 68 21.92 -17.63 29.29
C PRO A 68 22.66 -18.90 29.74
N GLY A 69 22.93 -19.80 28.79
CA GLY A 69 23.93 -20.85 28.97
C GLY A 69 23.45 -22.26 28.66
N LEU A 70 23.87 -22.77 27.50
CA LEU A 70 24.75 -23.95 27.42
C LEU A 70 25.18 -24.15 25.96
N SER A 71 26.44 -23.87 25.65
CA SER A 71 27.17 -24.59 24.59
C SER A 71 27.69 -25.90 25.20
N PRO A 72 27.78 -27.00 24.43
CA PRO A 72 29.06 -27.29 23.79
C PRO A 72 29.00 -27.92 22.39
N ALA A 73 29.88 -27.40 21.52
CA ALA A 73 30.80 -28.12 20.63
C ALA A 73 30.32 -29.20 19.63
N HIS A 74 30.59 -28.89 18.35
CA HIS A 74 31.19 -29.74 17.28
C HIS A 74 30.42 -30.96 16.75
N THR A 75 29.97 -30.89 15.48
CA THR A 75 30.52 -31.74 14.39
C THR A 75 30.27 -31.09 13.02
N GLU A 76 31.26 -31.24 12.14
CA GLU A 76 31.53 -30.54 10.88
C GLU A 76 30.69 -31.04 9.69
N ARG A 77 30.31 -30.14 8.77
CA ARG A 77 30.50 -30.33 7.31
C ARG A 77 30.20 -29.06 6.50
N GLU A 78 31.27 -28.45 5.99
CA GLU A 78 31.54 -27.99 4.60
C GLU A 78 30.33 -27.76 3.67
N GLU A 79 30.27 -26.80 2.74
CA GLU A 79 31.05 -25.64 2.29
C GLU A 79 30.21 -25.11 1.12
N ASN A 80 29.90 -23.81 1.07
CA ASN A 80 29.79 -23.11 -0.22
C ASN A 80 29.82 -21.60 0.01
N GLU A 81 31.01 -21.03 -0.10
CA GLU A 81 31.19 -19.62 -0.37
C GLU A 81 30.80 -19.33 -1.83
N ARG A 82 30.04 -18.25 -2.06
CA ARG A 82 30.36 -17.28 -3.13
C ARG A 82 29.54 -15.99 -3.01
N ASP A 83 30.32 -14.91 -2.96
CA ASP A 83 30.05 -13.50 -3.24
C ASP A 83 29.14 -12.65 -2.34
N LYS A 84 29.84 -11.86 -1.52
CA LYS A 84 29.48 -10.52 -1.06
C LYS A 84 29.36 -9.58 -2.27
N ASP A 85 28.44 -8.61 -2.24
CA ASP A 85 28.82 -7.22 -1.96
C ASP A 85 27.66 -6.21 -2.15
N LEU A 86 27.59 -5.27 -1.19
CA LEU A 86 27.01 -3.92 -1.25
C LEU A 86 25.49 -3.74 -1.09
N ALA A 87 24.99 -3.90 0.14
CA ALA A 87 23.91 -3.05 0.66
C ALA A 87 24.21 -2.67 2.11
N GLY A 88 24.24 -1.36 2.36
CA GLY A 88 24.81 -0.73 3.55
C GLY A 88 24.33 -1.28 4.90
N ASP A 89 25.31 -1.31 5.81
CA ASP A 89 25.28 -1.66 7.24
C ASP A 89 24.09 -1.04 8.03
N ASP A 90 23.55 0.08 7.52
CA ASP A 90 22.42 0.83 8.10
C ASP A 90 21.07 0.06 8.06
N THR A 91 20.91 -0.85 7.09
CA THR A 91 19.70 -1.67 6.96
C THR A 91 19.66 -2.79 8.01
N ARG A 92 20.84 -3.25 8.44
CA ARG A 92 20.97 -4.39 9.35
C ARG A 92 20.57 -4.01 10.77
N GLU A 93 20.84 -2.77 11.19
CA GLU A 93 20.43 -2.24 12.49
C GLU A 93 18.90 -2.02 12.58
N LEU A 94 18.29 -1.51 11.50
CA LEU A 94 16.82 -1.36 11.40
C LEU A 94 16.07 -2.70 11.42
N LEU A 95 16.64 -3.73 10.78
CA LEU A 95 16.07 -5.07 10.78
C LEU A 95 16.26 -5.78 12.13
N SER A 96 17.30 -5.42 12.89
CA SER A 96 17.61 -6.03 14.20
C SER A 96 16.62 -5.62 15.30
N HIS A 97 15.89 -4.51 15.13
CA HIS A 97 14.80 -4.07 16.03
C HIS A 97 13.41 -4.52 15.57
N ARG A 98 13.30 -5.33 14.51
CA ARG A 98 12.00 -5.82 14.03
C ARG A 98 11.49 -6.92 14.96
N ARG A 99 10.88 -6.52 16.08
CA ARG A 99 10.14 -7.42 16.96
C ARG A 99 9.13 -8.20 16.12
N SER A 100 9.31 -9.52 16.04
CA SER A 100 8.38 -10.39 15.33
C SER A 100 7.10 -10.51 16.17
N LEU A 101 6.01 -9.92 15.69
CA LEU A 101 4.68 -10.12 16.27
C LEU A 101 4.22 -11.56 15.99
N SER A 102 3.47 -12.16 16.92
CA SER A 102 2.80 -13.43 16.65
C SER A 102 1.73 -13.25 15.58
N GLU A 103 1.42 -14.30 14.83
CA GLU A 103 0.40 -14.27 13.79
C GLU A 103 -0.96 -13.80 14.34
N ALA A 104 -1.31 -14.20 15.56
CA ALA A 104 -2.54 -13.76 16.23
C ALA A 104 -2.56 -12.25 16.50
N LYS A 105 -1.44 -11.68 16.96
CA LYS A 105 -1.30 -10.22 17.19
C LYS A 105 -1.34 -9.47 15.86
N LEU A 106 -0.69 -9.99 14.82
CA LEU A 106 -0.74 -9.40 13.48
C LEU A 106 -2.15 -9.42 12.91
N ALA A 107 -2.85 -10.55 13.00
CA ALA A 107 -4.23 -10.68 12.55
C ALA A 107 -5.15 -9.70 13.28
N ALA A 108 -5.04 -9.59 14.61
CA ALA A 108 -5.82 -8.63 15.40
C ALA A 108 -5.52 -7.18 15.02
N LEU A 109 -4.26 -6.81 14.77
CA LEU A 109 -3.91 -5.48 14.26
C LEU A 109 -4.54 -5.25 12.87
N CYS A 110 -4.51 -6.24 11.99
CA CYS A 110 -5.07 -6.13 10.65
C CYS A 110 -6.61 -6.08 10.63
N THR A 111 -7.31 -6.77 11.53
CA THR A 111 -8.77 -6.81 11.55
C THR A 111 -9.40 -5.75 12.45
N GLU A 112 -8.80 -5.47 13.60
CA GLU A 112 -9.39 -4.57 14.59
C GLU A 112 -8.83 -3.15 14.47
N VAL A 113 -7.52 -2.97 14.24
CA VAL A 113 -6.90 -1.65 14.32
C VAL A 113 -6.77 -1.00 12.94
N TRP A 114 -6.31 -1.75 11.95
CA TRP A 114 -6.02 -1.23 10.62
C TRP A 114 -7.21 -0.51 9.96
N PRO A 115 -8.47 -0.99 10.09
CA PRO A 115 -9.61 -0.30 9.48
C PRO A 115 -9.81 1.13 10.00
N VAL A 116 -9.62 1.40 11.30
CA VAL A 116 -9.77 2.76 11.85
C VAL A 116 -8.62 3.66 11.44
N LEU A 117 -7.40 3.12 11.30
CA LEU A 117 -6.27 3.85 10.73
C LEU A 117 -6.51 4.20 9.26
N ALA A 118 -7.10 3.30 8.48
CA ALA A 118 -7.50 3.55 7.10
C ALA A 118 -8.57 4.65 6.99
N VAL A 119 -9.51 4.73 7.93
CA VAL A 119 -10.49 5.82 7.98
C VAL A 119 -9.85 7.18 8.29
N ILE A 120 -8.91 7.23 9.25
CA ILE A 120 -8.21 8.47 9.64
C ILE A 120 -7.22 8.90 8.54
N GLY A 121 -6.27 8.03 8.20
CA GLY A 121 -5.14 8.32 7.32
C GLY A 121 -5.44 8.14 5.83
N GLY A 122 -6.51 7.43 5.48
CA GLY A 122 -6.78 7.03 4.10
C GLY A 122 -6.07 5.72 3.74
N VAL A 123 -6.29 5.28 2.50
CA VAL A 123 -5.66 4.08 1.92
C VAL A 123 -4.97 4.44 0.62
N ASP A 124 -3.95 3.68 0.26
CA ASP A 124 -3.36 3.79 -1.07
C ASP A 124 -4.38 3.32 -2.11
N SER A 125 -4.80 4.26 -2.96
CA SER A 125 -5.73 4.00 -4.06
C SER A 125 -5.10 3.17 -5.20
N GLY A 126 -3.77 3.06 -5.23
CA GLY A 126 -3.01 2.36 -6.25
C GLY A 126 -3.13 2.99 -7.65
N VAL A 127 -2.53 2.30 -8.62
CA VAL A 127 -2.45 2.71 -10.02
C VAL A 127 -3.73 2.27 -10.75
N ARG A 128 -4.47 3.18 -11.41
CA ARG A 128 -5.77 2.91 -12.02
C ARG A 128 -5.79 3.17 -13.53
N ALA A 129 -6.27 2.20 -14.31
CA ALA A 129 -6.53 2.39 -15.73
C ALA A 129 -7.52 3.54 -15.95
N GLY A 130 -7.30 4.34 -16.99
CA GLY A 130 -8.03 5.57 -17.27
C GLY A 130 -7.55 6.80 -16.48
N GLY A 131 -6.71 6.63 -15.46
CA GLY A 131 -6.14 7.74 -14.71
C GLY A 131 -5.21 8.62 -15.55
N VAL A 132 -5.30 9.94 -15.39
CA VAL A 132 -4.36 10.87 -16.06
C VAL A 132 -3.05 10.88 -15.31
N CYS A 133 -1.94 10.73 -16.03
CA CYS A 133 -0.59 10.85 -15.51
C CYS A 133 0.15 12.01 -16.21
N LEU A 134 1.12 12.59 -15.47
CA LEU A 134 1.94 13.69 -15.93
C LEU A 134 3.40 13.23 -16.03
N HIS A 135 3.97 13.30 -17.23
CA HIS A 135 5.38 13.01 -17.41
C HIS A 135 6.23 14.21 -17.00
N LYS A 136 6.75 14.16 -15.76
CA LYS A 136 7.46 15.27 -15.10
C LYS A 136 8.49 16.01 -15.98
N PRO A 137 9.40 15.33 -16.72
CA PRO A 137 10.39 16.03 -17.54
C PRO A 137 9.81 16.83 -18.71
N SER A 138 8.75 16.33 -19.35
CA SER A 138 8.18 16.96 -20.56
C SER A 138 6.92 17.78 -20.30
N GLY A 139 6.32 17.67 -19.11
CA GLY A 139 4.99 18.23 -18.80
C GLY A 139 3.83 17.61 -19.59
N ARG A 140 4.07 16.60 -20.44
CA ARG A 140 3.04 15.97 -21.26
C ARG A 140 2.13 15.10 -20.41
N ARG A 141 0.83 15.15 -20.72
CA ARG A 141 -0.18 14.29 -20.13
C ARG A 141 -0.30 12.98 -20.91
N ALA A 142 -0.64 11.93 -20.19
CA ALA A 142 -1.04 10.66 -20.77
C ALA A 142 -2.14 10.02 -19.93
N ILE A 143 -2.87 9.10 -20.52
CA ILE A 143 -3.85 8.25 -19.84
C ILE A 143 -3.18 6.92 -19.56
N LEU A 144 -3.19 6.50 -18.32
CA LEU A 144 -2.71 5.20 -17.90
C LEU A 144 -3.63 4.11 -18.45
N LEU A 145 -3.08 3.19 -19.23
CA LEU A 145 -3.82 2.05 -19.74
C LEU A 145 -3.73 0.87 -18.77
N GLY A 146 -2.62 0.72 -18.04
CA GLY A 146 -2.41 -0.25 -16.97
C GLY A 146 -1.10 -1.05 -17.12
N VAL A 147 -0.91 -2.08 -16.31
CA VAL A 147 0.36 -2.84 -16.25
C VAL A 147 0.25 -4.14 -17.06
N LEU A 148 1.30 -4.49 -17.80
CA LEU A 148 1.29 -5.66 -18.70
C LEU A 148 1.56 -6.98 -17.98
N LYS A 149 2.26 -6.95 -16.85
CA LYS A 149 2.69 -8.14 -16.12
C LYS A 149 2.74 -7.86 -14.62
N GLU A 150 2.29 -8.82 -13.81
CA GLU A 150 2.37 -8.75 -12.35
C GLU A 150 3.83 -8.55 -11.89
N GLY A 151 4.03 -7.66 -10.91
CA GLY A 151 5.35 -7.29 -10.41
C GLY A 151 6.18 -6.41 -11.36
N SER A 152 5.65 -6.02 -12.52
CA SER A 152 6.36 -5.10 -13.42
C SER A 152 6.29 -3.66 -12.92
N SER A 153 7.42 -2.94 -13.04
CA SER A 153 7.49 -1.49 -12.82
C SER A 153 7.09 -0.68 -14.07
N LEU A 154 6.71 -1.34 -15.17
CA LEU A 154 6.37 -0.69 -16.44
C LEU A 154 4.86 -0.69 -16.67
N ALA A 155 4.30 0.51 -16.87
CA ALA A 155 2.91 0.70 -17.24
C ALA A 155 2.77 1.20 -18.68
N LYS A 156 1.70 0.78 -19.35
CA LYS A 156 1.35 1.25 -20.69
C LYS A 156 0.59 2.56 -20.57
N LEU A 157 0.99 3.55 -21.36
CA LEU A 157 0.39 4.89 -21.37
C LEU A 157 -0.12 5.23 -22.78
N GLN A 158 -1.22 5.96 -22.85
CA GLN A 158 -1.70 6.63 -24.05
C GLN A 158 -1.41 8.12 -23.92
N TRP A 159 -0.42 8.62 -24.67
CA TRP A 159 -0.08 10.04 -24.67
C TRP A 159 -1.19 10.87 -25.28
N GLU A 160 -1.46 12.02 -24.67
CA GLU A 160 -2.35 13.00 -25.26
C GLU A 160 -1.64 13.70 -26.43
N GLU A 161 -2.39 13.93 -27.52
CA GLU A 161 -1.92 14.74 -28.63
C GLU A 161 -1.85 16.20 -28.18
N ALA A 162 -0.86 16.95 -28.65
CA ALA A 162 -0.80 18.38 -28.37
C ALA A 162 -1.98 19.06 -29.08
N ASP A 163 -2.70 19.94 -28.38
CA ASP A 163 -3.78 20.74 -28.98
C ASP A 163 -3.26 21.47 -30.22
N LEU A 164 -3.67 21.02 -31.41
CA LEU A 164 -3.44 21.72 -32.67
C LEU A 164 -4.28 22.99 -32.64
N SER A 165 -3.72 24.09 -32.13
CA SER A 165 -4.35 25.41 -32.24
C SER A 165 -4.39 25.84 -33.71
N VAL A 166 -5.55 25.67 -34.35
CA VAL A 166 -5.78 26.15 -35.71
C VAL A 166 -6.06 27.65 -35.65
N ARG A 167 -5.07 28.48 -36.02
CA ARG A 167 -5.28 29.91 -36.26
C ARG A 167 -5.85 30.11 -37.66
N TYR A 168 -7.11 30.53 -37.76
CA TYR A 168 -7.70 30.97 -39.03
C TYR A 168 -7.31 32.42 -39.31
N TYR A 169 -6.69 32.68 -40.47
CA TYR A 169 -6.51 34.03 -40.99
C TYR A 169 -7.75 34.41 -41.80
N LYS A 170 -8.42 35.49 -41.40
CA LYS A 170 -9.53 36.07 -42.18
C LYS A 170 -8.91 36.82 -43.37
N LYS A 171 -9.25 36.40 -44.59
CA LYS A 171 -8.91 37.11 -45.83
C LYS A 171 -9.66 38.44 -45.91
#